data_AF-A0A9D8JBS4-F1
#
_entry.id   AF-A0A9D8JBS4-F1
#
_cell.length_a   1.000
_cell.length_b   1.000
_cell.length_c   1.000
_cell.angle_alpha   90.00
_cell.angle_beta   90.00
_cell.angle_gamma   90.00
#
_symmetry.space_group_name_H-M   'P 1'
#
loop_
_entity.id
_entity.type
_entity.pdbx_description
1 polymer ?
#
loop_
_entity_poly.entity_id
_entity_poly.type
_entity_poly.pdbx_seq_one_letter_code
_entity_poly.pdbx_strand_id
1 'polypeptide(L)'
;MQIATENTSRKVLLIAFENAGYLKPFLALLIDLSLFAGGLTLVLIDASVWLKVLGSLMITVGIVRLFLIGHDACHGSFFKSKWLNQVVGRIAFLPSMTAFSLWDVGHNVAHHGFNNLKGRDQVWAPFSKDEFDALPRYRRVLERIYRSGLGWGLYYFLELWWKKLYFATRKQIGASRAKYHWDSA
;
A
#
# COMPACT_ATOMS: atom_id res chain seq x y z
N MET A 1 0.69 -36.25 38.53
CA MET A 1 1.64 -35.48 37.71
C MET A 1 0.89 -34.28 37.13
N GLN A 2 1.02 -33.12 37.77
CA GLN A 2 0.27 -31.91 37.42
C GLN A 2 1.10 -31.16 36.37
N ILE A 3 0.64 -31.14 35.12
CA ILE A 3 1.30 -30.40 34.05
C ILE A 3 1.03 -28.91 34.34
N ALA A 4 2.05 -28.22 34.85
CA ALA A 4 2.04 -26.77 34.98
C ALA A 4 1.92 -26.19 33.56
N THR A 5 0.77 -25.59 33.26
CA THR A 5 0.61 -24.78 32.05
C THR A 5 1.35 -23.47 32.31
N GLU A 6 2.55 -23.32 31.74
CA GLU A 6 3.25 -22.04 31.74
C GLU A 6 2.35 -20.99 31.11
N ASN A 7 1.94 -20.02 31.92
CA ASN A 7 1.06 -18.94 31.50
C ASN A 7 1.90 -17.91 30.72
N THR A 8 2.28 -18.22 29.48
CA THR A 8 3.07 -17.32 28.64
C THR A 8 2.27 -16.05 28.36
N SER A 9 2.68 -14.92 28.94
CA SER A 9 1.97 -13.66 28.70
C SER A 9 2.04 -13.28 27.22
N ARG A 10 0.97 -12.66 26.69
CA ARG A 10 0.95 -12.14 25.30
C ARG A 10 2.16 -11.28 24.96
N LYS A 11 2.71 -10.55 25.94
CA LYS A 11 3.91 -9.72 25.77
C LYS A 11 5.14 -10.56 25.40
N VAL A 12 5.32 -11.73 26.02
CA VAL A 12 6.44 -12.65 25.73
C VAL A 12 6.33 -13.23 24.32
N LEU A 13 5.11 -13.57 23.89
CA LEU A 13 4.87 -14.04 22.52
C LEU A 13 5.17 -12.96 21.47
N LEU A 14 4.95 -11.68 21.80
CA LEU A 14 5.18 -10.56 20.89
C LEU A 14 6.64 -10.11 20.82
N ILE A 15 7.44 -10.32 21.87
CA ILE A 15 8.88 -9.94 21.92
C ILE A 15 9.68 -10.57 20.76
N ALA A 16 9.34 -11.79 20.36
CA ALA A 16 9.98 -12.46 19.22
C ALA A 16 9.77 -11.73 17.87
N PHE A 17 8.72 -10.90 17.79
CA PHE A 17 8.34 -10.12 16.61
C PHE A 17 8.62 -8.61 16.77
N GLU A 18 9.06 -8.17 17.95
CA GLU A 18 9.27 -6.76 18.27
C GLU A 18 10.45 -6.16 17.49
N ASN A 19 11.44 -6.98 17.15
CA ASN A 19 12.67 -6.52 16.51
C ASN A 19 12.73 -6.91 15.03
N ALA A 20 12.62 -5.92 14.14
CA ALA A 20 12.99 -6.07 12.74
C ALA A 20 14.47 -6.50 12.62
N GLY A 21 14.82 -7.36 11.68
CA GLY A 21 16.21 -7.74 11.40
C GLY A 21 16.79 -6.98 10.20
N TYR A 22 17.90 -7.47 9.66
CA TYR A 22 18.38 -7.06 8.33
C TYR A 22 18.23 -8.20 7.32
N LEU A 23 18.62 -9.42 7.71
CA LEU A 23 18.64 -10.57 6.80
C LEU A 23 17.25 -10.92 6.22
N LYS A 24 16.23 -11.15 7.07
CA LYS A 24 14.89 -11.53 6.59
C LYS A 24 14.25 -10.44 5.70
N PRO A 25 14.28 -9.14 6.08
CA PRO A 25 13.78 -8.08 5.20
C PRO A 25 14.51 -7.99 3.86
N PHE A 26 15.84 -8.10 3.84
CA PHE A 26 16.60 -8.10 2.59
C PHE A 26 16.26 -9.31 1.71
N LEU A 27 16.16 -10.51 2.28
CA LEU A 27 15.76 -11.71 1.54
C LEU A 27 14.35 -11.56 0.96
N ALA A 28 13.39 -11.04 1.74
CA ALA A 28 12.04 -10.79 1.26
C ALA A 28 12.03 -9.80 0.08
N LEU A 29 12.77 -8.69 0.21
CA LEU A 29 12.91 -7.71 -0.88
C LEU A 29 13.52 -8.34 -2.14
N LEU A 30 14.60 -9.11 -2.00
CA LEU A 30 15.27 -9.76 -3.13
C LEU A 30 14.37 -10.78 -3.84
N ILE A 31 13.65 -11.60 -3.08
CA ILE A 31 12.68 -12.56 -3.62
C ILE A 31 11.59 -11.83 -4.40
N ASP A 32 11.03 -10.75 -3.85
CA ASP A 32 9.90 -10.05 -4.46
C ASP A 32 10.32 -9.24 -5.70
N LEU A 33 11.52 -8.64 -5.67
CA LEU A 33 12.13 -8.02 -6.86
C LEU A 33 12.43 -9.06 -7.95
N SER A 34 12.92 -10.24 -7.58
CA SER A 34 13.21 -11.31 -8.53
C SER A 34 11.94 -11.88 -9.14
N LEU A 35 10.87 -12.02 -8.36
CA LEU A 35 9.56 -12.44 -8.85
C LEU A 35 9.02 -11.42 -9.87
N PHE A 36 9.08 -10.14 -9.56
CA PHE A 36 8.66 -9.07 -10.46
C PHE A 36 9.51 -9.03 -11.74
N ALA A 37 10.84 -9.07 -11.63
CA ALA A 37 11.76 -9.05 -12.76
C ALA A 37 11.65 -10.31 -13.64
N GLY A 38 11.43 -11.48 -13.03
CA GLY A 38 11.17 -12.73 -13.73
C GLY A 38 9.87 -12.67 -14.54
N GLY A 39 8.80 -12.10 -13.94
CA GLY A 39 7.55 -11.86 -14.65
C GLY A 39 7.72 -10.91 -15.84
N LEU A 40 8.44 -9.79 -15.66
CA LEU A 40 8.79 -8.87 -16.75
C LEU A 40 9.56 -9.58 -17.87
N THR A 41 10.55 -10.37 -17.51
CA THR A 41 11.34 -11.16 -18.45
C THR A 41 10.43 -12.05 -19.29
N LEU A 42 9.55 -12.86 -18.67
CA LEU A 42 8.62 -13.75 -19.38
C LEU A 42 7.69 -13.01 -20.35
N VAL A 43 7.20 -11.83 -19.96
CA VAL A 43 6.33 -11.03 -20.83
C VAL A 43 7.08 -10.50 -22.06
N LEU A 44 8.35 -10.12 -21.88
CA LEU A 44 9.15 -9.43 -22.89
C LEU A 44 9.90 -10.36 -23.86
N ILE A 45 10.39 -11.51 -23.39
CA ILE A 45 11.27 -12.38 -24.21
C ILE A 45 10.50 -13.34 -25.12
N ASP A 46 9.27 -13.68 -24.77
CA ASP A 46 8.60 -14.84 -25.35
C ASP A 46 7.42 -14.51 -26.26
N ALA A 47 7.20 -15.31 -27.30
CA ALA A 47 6.08 -15.17 -28.23
C ALA A 47 4.81 -15.89 -27.78
N SER A 48 4.92 -16.90 -26.91
CA SER A 48 3.79 -17.68 -26.41
C SER A 48 2.88 -16.82 -25.53
N VAL A 49 1.61 -16.79 -25.89
CA VAL A 49 0.57 -16.13 -25.09
C VAL A 49 0.51 -16.68 -23.67
N TRP A 50 0.78 -17.97 -23.47
CA TRP A 50 0.73 -18.60 -22.15
C TRP A 50 1.86 -18.14 -21.23
N LEU A 51 3.08 -17.96 -21.75
CA LEU A 51 4.18 -17.40 -20.97
C LEU A 51 3.96 -15.92 -20.65
N LYS A 52 3.33 -15.17 -21.55
CA LYS A 52 2.89 -13.79 -21.26
C LYS A 52 1.83 -13.74 -20.16
N VAL A 53 0.85 -14.67 -20.16
CA VAL A 53 -0.15 -14.78 -19.10
C VAL A 53 0.53 -15.10 -17.76
N LEU A 54 1.41 -16.11 -17.73
CA LEU A 54 2.16 -16.46 -16.53
C LEU A 54 3.01 -15.28 -16.02
N GLY A 55 3.75 -14.62 -16.91
CA GLY A 55 4.55 -13.44 -16.58
C GLY A 55 3.69 -12.30 -16.03
N SER A 56 2.51 -12.07 -16.59
CA SER A 56 1.56 -11.04 -16.11
C SER A 56 1.03 -11.37 -14.71
N LEU A 57 0.76 -12.64 -14.41
CA LEU A 57 0.39 -13.08 -13.07
C LEU A 57 1.54 -12.87 -12.08
N MET A 58 2.77 -13.23 -12.46
CA MET A 58 3.96 -13.01 -11.64
C MET A 58 4.20 -11.53 -11.36
N ILE A 59 4.07 -10.66 -12.36
CA ILE A 59 4.14 -9.20 -12.21
C ILE A 59 3.08 -8.73 -11.22
N THR A 60 1.84 -9.19 -11.36
CA THR A 60 0.73 -8.79 -10.47
C THR A 60 1.02 -9.16 -9.02
N VAL A 61 1.44 -10.40 -8.77
CA VAL A 61 1.82 -10.86 -7.43
C VAL A 61 3.04 -10.08 -6.92
N GLY A 62 4.04 -9.83 -7.76
CA GLY A 62 5.22 -9.04 -7.44
C GLY A 62 4.88 -7.61 -7.01
N ILE A 63 4.03 -6.90 -7.76
CA ILE A 63 3.59 -5.54 -7.41
C ILE A 63 2.88 -5.53 -6.05
N VAL A 64 1.97 -6.47 -5.79
CA VAL A 64 1.26 -6.54 -4.50
C VAL A 64 2.23 -6.79 -3.35
N ARG A 65 3.17 -7.73 -3.50
CA ARG A 65 4.14 -8.06 -2.45
C ARG A 65 5.13 -6.93 -2.20
N LEU A 66 5.65 -6.30 -3.25
CA LEU A 66 6.51 -5.12 -3.13
C LEU A 66 5.77 -3.93 -2.50
N PHE A 67 4.47 -3.77 -2.79
CA PHE A 67 3.64 -2.78 -2.10
C PHE A 67 3.52 -3.08 -0.59
N LEU A 68 3.35 -4.34 -0.18
CA LEU A 68 3.35 -4.71 1.24
C LEU A 68 4.69 -4.38 1.92
N ILE A 69 5.82 -4.68 1.26
CA ILE A 69 7.14 -4.29 1.74
C ILE A 69 7.26 -2.77 1.88
N GLY A 70 6.85 -2.03 0.86
CA GLY A 70 6.88 -0.56 0.88
C GLY A 70 5.99 0.03 1.97
N HIS A 71 4.82 -0.56 2.21
CA HIS A 71 3.91 -0.19 3.29
C HIS A 71 4.54 -0.37 4.67
N ASP A 72 5.14 -1.53 4.95
CA ASP A 72 5.77 -1.81 6.25
C ASP A 72 7.04 -0.97 6.44
N ALA A 73 7.81 -0.76 5.37
CA ALA A 73 8.93 0.18 5.38
C ALA A 73 8.44 1.61 5.64
N CYS A 74 7.28 1.99 5.13
CA CYS A 74 6.68 3.30 5.40
C CYS A 74 6.25 3.47 6.86
N HIS A 75 5.83 2.39 7.54
CA HIS A 75 5.63 2.40 9.00
C HIS A 75 6.93 2.46 9.79
N GLY A 76 8.06 2.24 9.14
CA GLY A 76 9.37 2.15 9.79
C GLY A 76 9.60 0.82 10.50
N SER A 77 8.78 -0.20 10.24
CA SER A 77 8.83 -1.51 10.92
C SER A 77 9.55 -2.59 10.11
N PHE A 78 9.85 -2.37 8.83
CA PHE A 78 10.45 -3.40 7.98
C PHE A 78 11.94 -3.63 8.28
N PHE A 79 12.74 -2.57 8.44
CA PHE A 79 14.12 -2.62 8.94
C PHE A 79 14.27 -1.92 10.30
N LYS A 80 15.32 -2.24 11.06
CA LYS A 80 15.71 -1.44 12.25
C LYS A 80 16.12 -0.01 11.89
N SER A 81 16.70 0.19 10.71
CA SER A 81 17.20 1.50 10.28
C SER A 81 16.11 2.31 9.59
N LYS A 82 15.81 3.49 10.16
CA LYS A 82 14.89 4.46 9.56
C LYS A 82 15.29 4.88 8.15
N TRP A 83 16.60 5.04 7.90
CA TRP A 83 17.10 5.41 6.58
C TRP A 83 16.89 4.29 5.56
N LEU A 84 17.18 3.03 5.93
CA LEU A 84 16.92 1.89 5.04
C LEU A 84 15.44 1.75 4.71
N ASN A 85 14.55 1.93 5.69
CA ASN A 85 13.11 1.95 5.46
C ASN A 85 12.70 3.02 4.43
N GLN A 86 13.27 4.22 4.50
CA GLN A 86 12.98 5.29 3.55
C GLN A 86 13.47 4.98 2.14
N VAL A 87 14.64 4.34 1.99
CA VAL A 87 15.21 3.98 0.69
C VAL A 87 14.48 2.78 0.08
N VAL A 88 14.37 1.68 0.85
CA VAL A 88 13.71 0.45 0.37
C VAL A 88 12.24 0.69 0.11
N GLY A 89 11.54 1.46 0.95
CA GLY A 89 10.14 1.76 0.72
C GLY A 89 9.89 2.49 -0.60
N ARG A 90 10.80 3.40 -1.00
CA ARG A 90 10.74 4.05 -2.32
C ARG A 90 10.93 3.06 -3.45
N ILE A 91 11.97 2.24 -3.38
CA ILE A 91 12.28 1.22 -4.41
C ILE A 91 11.09 0.25 -4.55
N ALA A 92 10.58 -0.24 -3.43
CA ALA A 92 9.49 -1.22 -3.41
C ALA A 92 8.15 -0.65 -3.91
N PHE A 93 7.93 0.66 -3.79
CA PHE A 93 6.74 1.29 -4.35
C PHE A 93 6.81 1.64 -5.83
N LEU A 94 8.00 1.69 -6.46
CA LEU A 94 8.14 2.02 -7.89
C LEU A 94 7.24 1.19 -8.80
N PRO A 95 7.13 -0.15 -8.67
CA PRO A 95 6.26 -0.95 -9.54
C PRO A 95 4.78 -0.61 -9.44
N SER A 96 4.33 -0.09 -8.29
CA SER A 96 2.96 0.37 -8.07
C SER A 96 2.76 1.85 -8.42
N MET A 97 3.83 2.53 -8.86
CA MET A 97 3.89 3.97 -9.12
C MET A 97 3.39 4.81 -7.95
N THR A 98 3.73 4.41 -6.72
CA THR A 98 3.30 5.10 -5.50
C THR A 98 4.46 5.93 -4.95
N ALA A 99 4.26 7.24 -4.78
CA ALA A 99 5.26 8.08 -4.12
C ALA A 99 5.28 7.79 -2.61
N PHE A 100 6.43 7.37 -2.08
CA PHE A 100 6.60 6.97 -0.68
C PHE A 100 6.22 8.09 0.30
N SER A 101 6.67 9.30 0.05
CA SER A 101 6.41 10.48 0.88
C SER A 101 4.94 10.88 0.92
N LEU A 102 4.22 10.66 -0.19
CA LEU A 102 2.79 10.90 -0.28
C LEU A 102 2.00 9.81 0.45
N TRP A 103 2.41 8.55 0.28
CA TRP A 103 1.85 7.43 1.04
C TRP A 103 2.06 7.62 2.54
N ASP A 104 3.24 8.03 2.99
CA ASP A 104 3.53 8.31 4.41
C ASP A 104 2.59 9.37 4.99
N VAL A 105 2.37 10.47 4.30
CA VAL A 105 1.44 11.51 4.77
C VAL A 105 -0.01 11.01 4.75
N GLY A 106 -0.39 10.31 3.68
CA GLY A 106 -1.76 9.86 3.54
C GLY A 106 -2.15 8.71 4.47
N HIS A 107 -1.24 7.77 4.67
CA HIS A 107 -1.46 6.55 5.42
C HIS A 107 -1.12 6.74 6.90
N ASN A 108 0.09 7.21 7.21
CA ASN A 108 0.55 7.29 8.60
C ASN A 108 0.00 8.52 9.33
N VAL A 109 -0.04 9.68 8.65
CA VAL A 109 -0.49 10.92 9.30
C VAL A 109 -2.01 11.06 9.23
N ALA A 110 -2.62 10.89 8.05
CA ALA A 110 -4.06 11.09 7.89
C ALA A 110 -4.88 9.86 8.29
N HIS A 111 -4.67 8.71 7.66
CA HIS A 111 -5.48 7.52 7.91
C HIS A 111 -5.27 6.94 9.32
N HIS A 112 -4.04 6.64 9.75
CA HIS A 112 -3.80 6.14 11.10
C HIS A 112 -4.07 7.20 12.19
N GLY A 113 -3.79 8.47 11.91
CA GLY A 113 -4.03 9.56 12.87
C GLY A 113 -5.51 9.88 13.08
N PHE A 114 -6.36 9.69 12.07
CA PHE A 114 -7.76 10.11 12.08
C PHE A 114 -8.69 9.08 11.42
N ASN A 115 -8.43 7.79 11.61
CA ASN A 115 -9.13 6.70 10.92
C ASN A 115 -10.66 6.87 10.98
N ASN A 116 -11.34 6.71 9.84
CA ASN A 116 -12.79 6.87 9.67
C ASN A 116 -13.34 8.26 10.02
N LEU A 117 -12.50 9.29 10.24
CA LEU A 117 -12.95 10.65 10.45
C LEU A 117 -13.12 11.37 9.12
N LYS A 118 -14.38 11.64 8.76
CA LYS A 118 -14.73 12.36 7.53
C LYS A 118 -14.03 13.72 7.45
N GLY A 119 -13.44 14.00 6.29
CA GLY A 119 -12.68 15.23 6.05
C GLY A 119 -11.23 15.21 6.56
N ARG A 120 -10.81 14.13 7.24
CA ARG A 120 -9.42 13.91 7.66
C ARG A 120 -8.86 12.64 7.04
N ASP A 121 -9.55 11.51 7.21
CA ASP A 121 -9.20 10.26 6.54
C ASP A 121 -9.64 10.32 5.08
N GLN A 122 -8.70 10.03 4.19
CA GLN A 122 -8.92 10.06 2.76
C GLN A 122 -9.21 8.69 2.15
N VAL A 123 -9.13 7.59 2.90
CA VAL A 123 -9.33 6.23 2.37
C VAL A 123 -10.77 6.05 1.91
N TRP A 124 -11.76 6.12 2.79
CA TRP A 124 -13.17 6.02 2.41
C TRP A 124 -14.05 6.88 3.31
N ALA A 125 -14.72 7.87 2.73
CA ALA A 125 -15.67 8.72 3.43
C ALA A 125 -17.07 8.50 2.85
N PRO A 126 -17.94 7.70 3.49
CA PRO A 126 -19.26 7.44 2.96
C PRO A 126 -20.10 8.72 3.01
N PHE A 127 -20.88 8.95 1.96
CA PHE A 127 -21.93 9.96 1.98
C PHE A 127 -23.04 9.59 2.97
N SER A 128 -23.59 10.60 3.65
CA SER A 128 -24.89 10.48 4.31
C SER A 128 -25.98 10.27 3.25
N LYS A 129 -27.20 9.92 3.68
CA LYS A 129 -28.32 9.75 2.75
C LYS A 129 -28.61 11.04 1.98
N ASP A 130 -28.69 12.17 2.69
CA ASP A 130 -28.98 13.47 2.08
C ASP A 130 -27.90 13.89 1.10
N GLU A 131 -26.63 13.70 1.48
CA GLU A 131 -25.51 13.97 0.58
C GLU A 131 -25.56 13.10 -0.67
N PHE A 132 -25.86 11.81 -0.53
CA PHE A 132 -26.00 10.90 -1.66
C PHE A 132 -27.16 11.30 -2.57
N ASP A 133 -28.31 11.69 -2.00
CA ASP A 133 -29.48 12.10 -2.78
C ASP A 133 -29.23 13.39 -3.57
N ALA A 134 -28.45 14.32 -2.99
CA ALA A 134 -28.04 15.55 -3.65
C ALA A 134 -27.04 15.32 -4.81
N LEU A 135 -26.43 14.14 -4.93
CA LEU A 135 -25.49 13.84 -6.01
C LEU A 135 -26.20 13.73 -7.38
N PRO A 136 -25.52 14.12 -8.47
CA PRO A 136 -26.02 13.88 -9.82
C PRO A 136 -26.17 12.38 -10.10
N ARG A 137 -27.10 12.02 -10.99
CA ARG A 137 -27.47 10.62 -11.28
C ARG A 137 -26.27 9.71 -11.57
N TYR A 138 -25.31 10.17 -12.37
CA TYR A 138 -24.12 9.39 -12.71
C TYR A 138 -23.27 9.06 -11.47
N ARG A 139 -23.14 10.01 -10.53
CA ARG A 139 -22.36 9.79 -9.32
C ARG A 139 -23.07 8.83 -8.38
N ARG A 140 -24.39 8.92 -8.24
CA ARG A 140 -25.18 7.95 -7.47
C ARG A 140 -25.03 6.52 -7.99
N VAL A 141 -24.99 6.34 -9.32
CA VAL A 141 -24.72 5.04 -9.94
C VAL A 141 -23.31 4.56 -9.60
N LEU A 142 -22.30 5.42 -9.76
CA LEU A 142 -20.91 5.07 -9.43
C LEU A 142 -20.74 4.70 -7.96
N GLU A 143 -21.36 5.44 -7.03
CA GLU A 143 -21.36 5.13 -5.59
C GLU A 143 -22.00 3.77 -5.27
N ARG A 144 -23.08 3.39 -5.98
CA ARG A 144 -23.66 2.05 -5.85
C ARG A 144 -22.72 0.97 -6.36
N ILE A 145 -22.03 1.24 -7.47
CA ILE A 145 -20.99 0.33 -7.99
C ILE A 145 -19.87 0.18 -6.97
N TYR A 146 -19.35 1.27 -6.40
CA TYR A 146 -18.30 1.24 -5.39
C TYR A 146 -18.69 0.43 -4.15
N ARG A 147 -19.99 0.41 -3.80
CA ARG A 147 -20.55 -0.38 -2.67
C ARG A 147 -20.98 -1.80 -3.05
N SER A 148 -20.69 -2.25 -4.29
CA SER A 148 -20.88 -3.64 -4.71
C SER A 148 -19.67 -4.52 -4.36
N GLY A 149 -19.81 -5.85 -4.48
CA GLY A 149 -18.77 -6.80 -4.11
C GLY A 149 -17.43 -6.64 -4.85
N LEU A 150 -17.42 -6.22 -6.13
CA LEU A 150 -16.19 -5.96 -6.90
C LEU A 150 -15.85 -4.46 -6.98
N GLY A 151 -16.72 -3.61 -6.44
CA GLY A 151 -16.64 -2.15 -6.54
C GLY A 151 -15.50 -1.51 -5.78
N TRP A 152 -15.04 -2.14 -4.71
CA TRP A 152 -13.96 -1.61 -3.86
C TRP A 152 -12.65 -1.46 -4.63
N GLY A 153 -12.35 -2.37 -5.56
CA GLY A 153 -11.16 -2.28 -6.41
C GLY A 153 -11.24 -1.09 -7.36
N LEU A 154 -12.42 -0.85 -7.95
CA LEU A 154 -12.67 0.30 -8.81
C LEU A 154 -12.60 1.62 -8.02
N TYR A 155 -13.15 1.65 -6.81
CA TYR A 155 -13.04 2.81 -5.91
C TYR A 155 -11.59 3.09 -5.58
N TYR A 156 -10.83 2.07 -5.15
CA TYR A 156 -9.42 2.23 -4.82
C TYR A 156 -8.65 2.79 -6.01
N PHE A 157 -8.84 2.19 -7.19
CA PHE A 157 -8.16 2.62 -8.41
C PHE A 157 -8.49 4.07 -8.77
N LEU A 158 -9.78 4.45 -8.83
CA LEU A 158 -10.20 5.77 -9.30
C LEU A 158 -10.07 6.87 -8.24
N GLU A 159 -10.52 6.63 -7.01
CA GLU A 159 -10.63 7.66 -5.97
C GLU A 159 -9.35 7.80 -5.15
N LEU A 160 -8.60 6.72 -4.94
CA LEU A 160 -7.36 6.74 -4.16
C LEU A 160 -6.14 6.78 -5.06
N TRP A 161 -5.88 5.70 -5.79
CA TRP A 161 -4.66 5.56 -6.55
C TRP A 161 -4.53 6.63 -7.63
N TRP A 162 -5.52 6.77 -8.52
CA TRP A 162 -5.47 7.74 -9.61
C TRP A 162 -5.51 9.19 -9.12
N LYS A 163 -6.53 9.55 -8.33
CA LYS A 163 -6.77 10.95 -7.95
C LYS A 163 -5.88 11.46 -6.82
N LYS A 164 -5.46 10.61 -5.88
CA LYS A 164 -4.80 11.05 -4.63
C LYS A 164 -3.36 10.58 -4.49
N LEU A 165 -2.95 9.52 -5.17
CA LEU A 165 -1.57 9.00 -5.11
C LEU A 165 -0.78 9.33 -6.38
N TYR A 166 -1.38 9.12 -7.55
CA TYR A 166 -0.71 9.31 -8.83
C TYR A 166 -0.82 10.77 -9.32
N PHE A 167 -2.04 11.31 -9.42
CA PHE A 167 -2.29 12.71 -9.78
C PHE A 167 -2.68 13.57 -8.57
N ALA A 168 -1.87 13.48 -7.52
CA ALA A 168 -2.11 14.24 -6.30
C ALA A 168 -2.01 15.75 -6.53
N THR A 169 -3.07 16.47 -6.17
CA THR A 169 -3.15 17.92 -6.27
C THR A 169 -2.74 18.59 -4.95
N ARG A 170 -2.42 19.89 -5.00
CA ARG A 170 -2.14 20.68 -3.77
C ARG A 170 -3.26 20.58 -2.73
N LYS A 171 -4.51 20.40 -3.14
CA LYS A 171 -5.65 20.22 -2.23
C LYS A 171 -5.53 18.94 -1.40
N GLN A 172 -4.98 17.87 -1.98
CA GLN A 172 -4.81 16.58 -1.30
C GLN A 172 -3.48 16.52 -0.54
N ILE A 173 -2.42 17.09 -1.10
CA ILE A 173 -1.07 17.10 -0.51
C ILE A 173 -0.99 18.09 0.68
N GLY A 174 -1.73 19.20 0.61
CA GLY A 174 -1.64 20.29 1.56
C GLY A 174 -0.38 21.13 1.36
N ALA A 175 0.30 21.47 2.46
CA ALA A 175 1.54 22.23 2.42
C ALA A 175 2.72 21.37 1.95
N SER A 176 3.68 21.98 1.26
CA SER A 176 4.94 21.32 0.89
C SER A 176 5.70 20.88 2.14
N ARG A 177 6.30 19.69 2.08
CA ARG A 177 7.07 19.08 3.16
C ARG A 177 8.44 18.69 2.63
N ALA A 178 9.48 18.81 3.47
CA ALA A 178 10.84 18.44 3.08
C ALA A 178 10.96 17.01 2.53
N LYS A 179 10.14 16.08 3.05
CA LYS A 179 10.11 14.68 2.60
C LYS A 179 9.67 14.49 1.14
N TYR A 180 8.98 15.46 0.53
CA TYR A 180 8.52 15.38 -0.86
C TYR A 180 9.66 15.59 -1.85
N HIS A 181 10.74 16.28 -1.47
CA HIS A 181 11.85 16.59 -2.39
C HIS A 181 12.53 15.34 -2.94
N TRP A 182 12.55 14.23 -2.20
CA TRP A 182 13.14 12.98 -2.67
C TRP A 182 12.31 12.27 -3.74
N ASP A 183 11.02 12.62 -3.85
CA ASP A 183 10.05 11.93 -4.71
C ASP A 183 9.55 12.85 -5.84
N SER A 184 9.89 14.15 -5.77
CA SER A 184 9.40 15.21 -6.67
C SER A 184 10.53 15.99 -7.35
N ALA A 185 11.79 15.56 -7.18
CA ALA A 185 12.96 16.17 -7.82
C ALA A 185 13.09 15.74 -9.29
#